data_AF-A0A5B8K6F3-F1
#
_entry.id   AF-A0A5B8K6F3-F1
#
_cell.length_a   1.000
_cell.length_b   1.000
_cell.length_c   1.000
_cell.angle_alpha   90.00
_cell.angle_beta   90.00
_cell.angle_gamma   90.00
#
_symmetry.space_group_name_H-M   'P 1'
#
loop_
_entity.id
_entity.type
_entity.pdbx_description
1 polymer ?
#
loop_
_entity_poly.entity_id
_entity_poly.type
_entity_poly.pdbx_seq_one_letter_code
_entity_poly.pdbx_strand_id
1 'polypeptide(L)'
;MLEKEYWYLQNSFFSWTGFKLTGDTFGGISKIIFYIFTALIFLTMILLWLFRDKIRIYYNRSSINVRRRNLLIRLAGSFTIIFMIFRTSVLIIYHFPKSWEILPLHFCRLICLFIGLILLFNKIKYFKYIAFFAIFGSILAMSLPDFANKYQADFNGAVFGKEYIKGQTYSFALFIDNYHYWDYILIHSYLAIVSSTLMILYPFKYKVKDFVKTIIFFGSLCTLFFVINALTGHFAPLQWKSNYFYTGIDQINNFSKLLPPITKWPFIFIAEFILGFIFVTLATILHIVLANVKVNLDNGIKLFKIQKTFTFKEFFERSQNS
;
A
#
# COMPACT_ATOMS: atom_id res chain seq x y z
N MET A 1 24.03 -29.22 -12.49
CA MET A 1 23.62 -28.38 -13.65
C MET A 1 22.35 -27.61 -13.30
N LEU A 2 21.28 -28.29 -12.86
CA LEU A 2 20.05 -27.64 -12.38
C LEU A 2 20.26 -26.59 -11.28
N GLU A 3 21.09 -26.84 -10.27
CA GLU A 3 21.33 -25.83 -9.20
C GLU A 3 21.95 -24.51 -9.72
N LYS A 4 22.70 -24.53 -10.83
CA LYS A 4 23.22 -23.31 -11.46
C LYS A 4 22.12 -22.55 -12.22
N GLU A 5 21.20 -23.28 -12.84
CA GLU A 5 20.08 -22.73 -13.60
C GLU A 5 19.00 -22.15 -12.66
N TYR A 6 18.71 -22.87 -11.59
CA TYR A 6 17.69 -22.54 -10.59
C TYR A 6 18.30 -21.97 -9.31
N TRP A 7 19.40 -21.23 -9.42
CA TRP A 7 20.14 -20.68 -8.28
C TRP A 7 19.28 -19.78 -7.39
N TYR A 8 18.24 -19.15 -7.94
CA TYR A 8 17.27 -18.33 -7.20
C TYR A 8 16.37 -19.14 -6.26
N LEU A 9 16.33 -20.47 -6.37
CA LEU A 9 15.70 -21.37 -5.40
C LEU A 9 16.60 -21.61 -4.17
N GLN A 10 17.85 -21.15 -4.20
CA GLN A 10 18.76 -21.31 -3.09
C GLN A 10 18.28 -20.47 -1.91
N ASN A 11 18.17 -21.13 -0.76
CA ASN A 11 17.75 -20.48 0.47
C ASN A 11 18.70 -19.34 0.85
N SER A 12 18.16 -18.13 0.88
CA SER A 12 18.89 -16.91 1.23
C SER A 12 17.91 -15.80 1.63
N PHE A 13 18.42 -14.74 2.24
CA PHE A 13 17.60 -13.60 2.68
C PHE A 13 16.81 -12.96 1.54
N PHE A 14 17.46 -12.82 0.38
CA PHE A 14 16.87 -12.19 -0.79
C PHE A 14 16.15 -13.19 -1.72
N SER A 15 16.33 -14.50 -1.52
CA SER A 15 15.54 -15.49 -2.22
C SER A 15 14.07 -15.40 -1.78
N TRP A 16 13.16 -15.58 -2.72
CA TRP A 16 11.73 -15.65 -2.43
C TRP A 16 11.30 -16.95 -1.75
N THR A 17 12.20 -17.95 -1.66
CA THR A 17 12.02 -19.18 -0.88
C THR A 17 12.35 -19.01 0.61
N GLY A 18 13.11 -17.96 0.99
CA GLY A 18 13.56 -17.72 2.37
C GLY A 18 14.65 -18.68 2.85
N PHE A 19 14.90 -18.74 4.17
CA PHE A 19 15.77 -19.75 4.77
C PHE A 19 14.97 -20.96 5.29
N LYS A 20 15.66 -21.90 5.96
CA LYS A 20 15.18 -23.20 6.49
C LYS A 20 13.88 -23.17 7.32
N LEU A 21 13.35 -22.01 7.69
CA LEU A 21 12.08 -21.86 8.40
C LEU A 21 10.83 -22.05 7.51
N THR A 22 10.91 -22.76 6.38
CA THR A 22 9.77 -22.97 5.47
C THR A 22 8.74 -23.93 6.07
N GLY A 23 7.82 -23.41 6.88
CA GLY A 23 6.51 -24.03 7.07
C GLY A 23 5.56 -23.63 5.92
N ASP A 24 4.48 -24.39 5.74
CA ASP A 24 3.46 -24.05 4.73
C ASP A 24 2.55 -22.89 5.16
N THR A 25 2.64 -22.48 6.44
CA THR A 25 1.76 -21.47 7.03
C THR A 25 2.54 -20.40 7.78
N PHE A 26 2.07 -19.16 7.68
CA PHE A 26 2.61 -18.02 8.40
C PHE A 26 2.37 -18.18 9.91
N GLY A 27 3.44 -18.28 10.69
CA GLY A 27 3.36 -18.58 12.12
C GLY A 27 4.60 -18.21 12.92
N GLY A 28 4.64 -18.72 14.17
CA GLY A 28 5.77 -18.57 15.08
C GLY A 28 6.16 -17.12 15.38
N ILE A 29 7.47 -16.90 15.56
CA ILE A 29 8.04 -15.60 15.95
C ILE A 29 7.81 -14.52 14.87
N SER A 30 7.79 -14.89 13.59
CA SER A 30 7.53 -13.98 12.48
C SER A 30 6.13 -13.38 12.55
N LYS A 31 5.13 -14.17 12.98
CA LYS A 31 3.76 -13.67 13.21
C LYS A 31 3.70 -12.70 14.39
N ILE A 32 4.38 -13.02 15.49
CA ILE A 32 4.44 -12.16 16.68
C ILE A 32 5.08 -10.81 16.32
N ILE A 33 6.24 -10.84 15.68
CA ILE A 33 6.98 -9.63 15.30
C ILE A 33 6.16 -8.78 14.33
N PHE A 34 5.49 -9.39 13.36
CA PHE A 34 4.62 -8.67 12.42
C PHE A 34 3.52 -7.87 13.15
N TYR A 35 2.83 -8.50 14.11
CA TYR A 35 1.76 -7.82 14.84
C TYR A 35 2.29 -6.79 15.84
N ILE A 36 3.47 -7.00 16.44
CA ILE A 36 4.14 -5.97 17.25
C ILE A 36 4.43 -4.73 16.38
N PHE A 37 5.04 -4.91 15.21
CA PHE A 37 5.27 -3.81 14.27
C PHE A 37 3.96 -3.12 13.89
N THR A 38 2.96 -3.89 13.49
CA THR A 38 1.63 -3.37 13.12
C THR A 38 1.05 -2.52 14.26
N ALA A 39 1.05 -3.02 15.50
CA ALA A 39 0.57 -2.29 16.67
C ALA A 39 1.34 -0.99 16.92
N LEU A 40 2.67 -0.99 16.75
CA LEU A 40 3.50 0.21 16.87
C LEU A 40 3.19 1.25 15.78
N ILE A 41 2.89 0.83 14.56
CA ILE A 41 2.47 1.73 13.49
C ILE A 41 1.11 2.37 13.82
N PHE A 42 0.13 1.58 14.26
CA PHE A 42 -1.16 2.11 14.70
C PHE A 42 -1.02 3.09 15.86
N LEU A 43 -0.21 2.74 16.87
CA LEU A 43 0.09 3.63 17.99
C LEU A 43 0.73 4.93 17.49
N THR A 44 1.69 4.85 16.57
CA THR A 44 2.35 6.01 15.98
C THR A 44 1.34 6.90 15.25
N MET A 45 0.41 6.33 14.47
CA MET A 45 -0.65 7.09 13.80
C MET A 45 -1.57 7.80 14.79
N ILE A 46 -1.96 7.12 15.87
CA ILE A 46 -2.78 7.71 16.95
C ILE A 46 -2.03 8.87 17.59
N LEU A 47 -0.75 8.68 17.96
CA LEU A 47 0.08 9.74 18.55
C LEU A 47 0.24 10.92 17.59
N LEU A 48 0.56 10.67 16.32
CA LEU A 48 0.63 11.72 15.29
C LEU A 48 -0.68 12.52 15.24
N TRP A 49 -1.82 11.83 15.22
CA TRP A 49 -3.12 12.50 15.21
C TRP A 49 -3.38 13.29 16.50
N LEU A 50 -3.12 12.72 17.68
CA LEU A 50 -3.30 13.38 18.97
C LEU A 50 -2.46 14.66 19.09
N PHE A 51 -1.21 14.63 18.63
CA PHE A 51 -0.28 15.76 18.70
C PHE A 51 -0.30 16.65 17.44
N ARG A 52 -1.24 16.46 16.51
CA ARG A 52 -1.24 17.13 15.19
C ARG A 52 -1.12 18.64 15.25
N ASP A 53 -1.78 19.29 16.19
CA ASP A 53 -1.78 20.75 16.30
C ASP A 53 -0.42 21.25 16.78
N LYS A 54 0.18 20.59 17.78
CA LYS A 54 1.54 20.91 18.28
C LYS A 54 2.59 20.68 17.19
N ILE A 55 2.51 19.56 16.47
CA ILE A 55 3.39 19.23 15.33
C ILE A 55 3.29 20.31 14.25
N ARG A 56 2.07 20.69 13.86
CA ARG A 56 1.84 21.70 12.82
C ARG A 56 2.36 23.08 13.22
N ILE A 57 2.08 23.51 14.46
CA ILE A 57 2.57 24.80 14.97
C ILE A 57 4.09 24.83 14.93
N TYR A 58 4.76 23.77 15.39
CA TYR A 58 6.21 23.67 15.36
C TYR A 58 6.77 23.70 13.93
N TYR A 59 6.17 22.94 13.01
CA TYR A 59 6.59 22.87 11.61
C TYR A 59 6.44 24.21 10.86
N ASN A 60 5.44 25.00 11.21
CA ASN A 60 5.16 26.30 10.58
C ASN A 60 5.83 27.50 11.29
N ARG A 61 6.71 27.27 12.28
CA ARG A 61 7.46 28.38 12.90
C ARG A 61 8.28 29.10 11.84
N SER A 62 8.24 30.44 11.87
CA SER A 62 8.88 31.35 10.92
C SER A 62 10.40 31.18 10.79
N SER A 63 11.05 30.49 11.75
CA SER A 63 12.48 30.20 11.73
C SER A 63 12.90 29.15 10.69
N ILE A 64 11.96 28.37 10.12
CA ILE A 64 12.29 27.35 9.12
C ILE A 64 12.25 27.97 7.72
N ASN A 65 13.43 28.14 7.12
CA ASN A 65 13.60 28.63 5.75
C ASN A 65 12.80 27.76 4.74
N VAL A 66 11.93 28.38 3.96
CA VAL A 66 11.09 27.73 2.93
C VAL A 66 11.91 26.90 1.93
N ARG A 67 13.12 27.35 1.57
CA ARG A 67 14.04 26.56 0.71
C ARG A 67 14.44 25.25 1.36
N ARG A 68 14.81 25.25 2.65
CA ARG A 68 15.17 24.04 3.39
C ARG A 68 13.99 23.09 3.50
N ARG A 69 12.79 23.62 3.75
CA ARG A 69 11.56 22.83 3.78
C ARG A 69 11.29 22.15 2.43
N ASN A 70 11.36 22.90 1.33
CA ASN A 70 11.18 22.36 -0.01
C ASN A 70 12.25 21.31 -0.35
N LEU A 71 13.50 21.54 0.05
CA LEU A 71 14.58 20.56 -0.14
C LEU A 71 14.27 19.25 0.60
N LEU A 72 13.87 19.30 1.87
CA LEU A 72 13.51 18.11 2.65
C LEU A 72 12.36 17.31 2.02
N ILE A 73 11.34 18.00 1.49
CA ILE A 73 10.22 17.37 0.79
C ILE A 73 10.71 16.65 -0.47
N ARG A 74 11.55 17.31 -1.28
CA ARG A 74 12.10 16.71 -2.50
C ARG A 74 13.03 15.54 -2.20
N LEU A 75 13.83 15.63 -1.14
CA LEU A 75 14.68 14.54 -0.67
C LEU A 75 13.84 13.35 -0.23
N ALA A 76 12.77 13.57 0.55
CA ALA A 76 11.86 12.51 0.94
C ALA A 76 11.27 11.81 -0.29
N GLY A 77 10.79 12.57 -1.29
CA GLY A 77 10.32 12.01 -2.55
C GLY A 77 11.40 11.24 -3.33
N SER A 78 12.62 11.77 -3.39
CA SER A 78 13.75 11.12 -4.05
C SER A 78 14.08 9.77 -3.42
N PHE A 79 14.14 9.72 -2.08
CA PHE A 79 14.35 8.47 -1.35
C PHE A 79 13.24 7.46 -1.63
N THR A 80 11.97 7.88 -1.65
CA THR A 80 10.85 6.99 -2.01
C THR A 80 11.08 6.34 -3.37
N ILE A 81 11.44 7.12 -4.39
CA ILE A 81 11.69 6.60 -5.74
C ILE A 81 12.89 5.65 -5.75
N ILE A 82 13.99 5.99 -5.07
CA ILE A 82 15.18 5.14 -4.97
C ILE A 82 14.84 3.78 -4.33
N PHE A 83 14.06 3.77 -3.24
CA PHE A 83 13.62 2.51 -2.61
C PHE A 83 12.74 1.66 -3.54
N MET A 84 11.86 2.29 -4.32
CA MET A 84 11.03 1.58 -5.32
C MET A 84 11.89 0.97 -6.44
N ILE A 85 12.92 1.69 -6.89
CA ILE A 85 13.89 1.17 -7.88
C ILE A 85 14.66 0.00 -7.27
N PHE A 86 15.23 0.16 -6.07
CA PHE A 86 15.95 -0.89 -5.37
C PHE A 86 15.13 -2.16 -5.22
N ARG A 87 13.88 -2.05 -4.76
CA ARG A 87 12.95 -3.18 -4.68
C ARG A 87 12.78 -3.87 -6.03
N THR A 88 12.52 -3.10 -7.08
CA THR A 88 12.34 -3.62 -8.45
C THR A 88 13.59 -4.40 -8.90
N SER A 89 14.78 -3.87 -8.64
CA SER A 89 16.05 -4.54 -8.93
C SER A 89 16.20 -5.86 -8.17
N VAL A 90 15.84 -5.91 -6.88
CA VAL A 90 15.88 -7.14 -6.09
C VAL A 90 14.95 -8.21 -6.70
N LEU A 91 13.73 -7.83 -7.09
CA LEU A 91 12.80 -8.79 -7.71
C LEU A 91 13.28 -9.33 -9.05
N ILE A 92 13.95 -8.50 -9.85
CA ILE A 92 14.54 -8.92 -11.13
C ILE A 92 15.71 -9.88 -10.88
N ILE A 93 16.65 -9.50 -10.01
CA ILE A 93 17.85 -10.29 -9.73
C ILE A 93 17.49 -11.67 -9.20
N TYR A 94 16.52 -11.76 -8.29
CA TYR A 94 16.13 -13.01 -7.64
C TYR A 94 14.97 -13.75 -8.32
N HIS A 95 14.64 -13.41 -9.58
CA HIS A 95 13.63 -14.11 -10.38
C HIS A 95 12.31 -14.37 -9.63
N PHE A 96 11.72 -13.30 -9.10
CA PHE A 96 10.50 -13.42 -8.30
C PHE A 96 9.38 -14.16 -9.08
N PRO A 97 8.69 -15.17 -8.49
CA PRO A 97 7.77 -16.05 -9.21
C PRO A 97 6.63 -15.33 -9.92
N LYS A 98 6.14 -14.25 -9.29
CA LYS A 98 5.12 -13.37 -9.85
C LYS A 98 5.82 -12.20 -10.54
N SER A 99 6.34 -12.41 -11.75
CA SER A 99 7.10 -11.40 -12.49
C SER A 99 6.34 -10.08 -12.67
N TRP A 100 5.00 -10.11 -12.72
CA TRP A 100 4.20 -8.88 -12.75
C TRP A 100 4.36 -7.98 -11.51
N GLU A 101 4.84 -8.50 -10.38
CA GLU A 101 5.14 -7.71 -9.17
C GLU A 101 6.46 -6.92 -9.25
N ILE A 102 7.29 -7.19 -10.26
CA ILE A 102 8.48 -6.40 -10.58
C ILE A 102 8.06 -4.95 -10.81
N LEU A 103 7.01 -4.75 -11.61
CA LEU A 103 6.44 -3.42 -11.79
C LEU A 103 5.68 -3.00 -10.52
N PRO A 104 5.90 -1.76 -10.01
CA PRO A 104 5.28 -1.26 -8.78
C PRO A 104 3.81 -0.85 -8.99
N LEU A 105 3.06 -1.64 -9.75
CA LEU A 105 1.68 -1.37 -10.15
C LEU A 105 0.65 -1.96 -9.17
N HIS A 106 1.09 -2.77 -8.20
CA HIS A 106 0.24 -3.19 -7.09
C HIS A 106 -0.20 -1.97 -6.27
N PHE A 107 -1.43 -1.96 -5.77
CA PHE A 107 -2.09 -0.79 -5.17
C PHE A 107 -1.19 0.04 -4.23
N CYS A 108 -0.77 -0.50 -3.09
CA CYS A 108 0.06 0.22 -2.12
C CYS A 108 1.40 0.71 -2.69
N ARG A 109 1.98 -0.05 -3.64
CA ARG A 109 3.26 0.28 -4.30
C ARG A 109 3.10 1.43 -5.28
N LEU A 110 1.99 1.44 -6.02
CA LEU A 110 1.62 2.52 -6.92
C LEU A 110 1.31 3.79 -6.16
N ILE A 111 0.57 3.70 -5.05
CA ILE A 111 0.33 4.88 -4.19
C ILE A 111 1.63 5.40 -3.60
N CYS A 112 2.55 4.52 -3.18
CA CYS A 112 3.90 4.92 -2.74
C CYS A 112 4.66 5.68 -3.85
N LEU A 113 4.60 5.20 -5.10
CA LEU A 113 5.17 5.87 -6.26
C LEU A 113 4.54 7.26 -6.48
N PHE A 114 3.21 7.38 -6.42
CA PHE A 114 2.54 8.67 -6.54
C PHE A 114 2.92 9.65 -5.42
N ILE A 115 3.03 9.19 -4.18
CA ILE A 115 3.54 10.01 -3.07
C ILE A 115 4.98 10.47 -3.37
N GLY A 116 5.85 9.56 -3.79
CA GLY A 116 7.23 9.86 -4.19
C GLY A 116 7.29 10.97 -5.24
N LEU A 117 6.51 10.86 -6.31
CA LEU A 117 6.43 11.87 -7.38
C LEU A 117 5.85 13.21 -6.89
N ILE A 118 4.78 13.17 -6.08
CA ILE A 118 4.18 14.38 -5.50
C ILE A 118 5.19 15.14 -4.63
N LEU A 119 5.97 14.43 -3.82
CA LEU A 119 7.00 15.02 -2.96
C LEU A 119 8.20 15.50 -3.79
N LEU A 120 8.68 14.70 -4.74
CA LEU A 120 9.81 15.03 -5.61
C LEU A 120 9.56 16.32 -6.41
N PHE A 121 8.35 16.50 -6.95
CA PHE A 121 7.97 17.71 -7.68
C PHE A 121 7.39 18.82 -6.79
N ASN A 122 7.37 18.61 -5.47
CA ASN A 122 6.79 19.52 -4.47
C ASN A 122 5.36 19.95 -4.84
N LYS A 123 4.52 19.01 -5.30
CA LYS A 123 3.12 19.25 -5.68
C LYS A 123 2.15 18.72 -4.62
N ILE A 124 2.45 18.98 -3.36
CA ILE A 124 1.73 18.41 -2.19
C ILE A 124 0.21 18.64 -2.25
N LYS A 125 -0.25 19.70 -2.92
CA LYS A 125 -1.69 19.95 -3.14
C LYS A 125 -2.46 18.78 -3.78
N TYR A 126 -1.78 17.90 -4.54
CA TYR A 126 -2.39 16.71 -5.16
C TYR A 126 -2.46 15.50 -4.23
N PHE A 127 -1.73 15.52 -3.10
CA PHE A 127 -1.71 14.40 -2.14
C PHE A 127 -3.11 14.06 -1.60
N LYS A 128 -3.99 15.07 -1.45
CA LYS A 128 -5.37 14.87 -0.99
C LYS A 128 -6.20 13.88 -1.84
N TYR A 129 -5.84 13.66 -3.10
CA TYR A 129 -6.53 12.71 -4.00
C TYR A 129 -6.11 11.26 -3.77
N ILE A 130 -5.01 11.02 -3.05
CA ILE A 130 -4.49 9.67 -2.76
C ILE A 130 -4.35 9.37 -1.26
N ALA A 131 -4.49 10.39 -0.40
CA ALA A 131 -4.26 10.27 1.05
C ALA A 131 -5.11 9.19 1.72
N PHE A 132 -6.42 9.15 1.41
CA PHE A 132 -7.32 8.15 1.98
C PHE A 132 -6.96 6.74 1.54
N PHE A 133 -6.70 6.55 0.24
CA PHE A 133 -6.24 5.27 -0.31
C PHE A 133 -4.93 4.80 0.31
N ALA A 134 -3.99 5.72 0.53
CA ALA A 134 -2.71 5.40 1.14
C ALA A 134 -2.87 4.87 2.58
N ILE A 135 -3.57 5.61 3.43
CA ILE A 135 -3.75 5.26 4.84
C ILE A 135 -4.54 3.95 4.97
N PHE A 136 -5.73 3.89 4.40
CA PHE A 136 -6.58 2.72 4.59
C PHE A 136 -6.09 1.49 3.84
N GLY A 137 -5.50 1.66 2.64
CA GLY A 137 -4.88 0.55 1.93
C GLY A 137 -3.75 -0.08 2.75
N SER A 138 -2.93 0.76 3.39
CA SER A 138 -1.89 0.26 4.31
C SER A 138 -2.46 -0.46 5.53
N ILE A 139 -3.52 0.08 6.14
CA ILE A 139 -4.21 -0.55 7.28
C ILE A 139 -4.81 -1.89 6.91
N LEU A 140 -5.51 -1.97 5.76
CA LEU A 140 -6.16 -3.18 5.29
C LEU A 140 -5.12 -4.27 4.99
N ALA A 141 -4.05 -3.91 4.29
CA ALA A 141 -2.94 -4.82 4.02
C ALA A 141 -2.27 -5.33 5.31
N MET A 142 -2.03 -4.46 6.30
CA MET A 142 -1.46 -4.91 7.57
C MET A 142 -2.43 -5.77 8.40
N SER A 143 -3.73 -5.61 8.20
CA SER A 143 -4.76 -6.40 8.90
C SER A 143 -4.96 -7.79 8.27
N LEU A 144 -4.74 -7.90 6.96
CA LEU A 144 -4.90 -9.13 6.17
C LEU A 144 -3.62 -9.45 5.38
N PRO A 145 -2.52 -9.81 6.06
CA PRO A 145 -1.26 -10.08 5.38
C PRO A 145 -1.31 -11.37 4.54
N ASP A 146 -0.87 -11.28 3.28
CA ASP A 146 -0.62 -12.43 2.41
C ASP A 146 0.88 -12.75 2.40
N PHE A 147 1.31 -13.61 3.33
CA PHE A 147 2.70 -14.05 3.47
C PHE A 147 2.95 -15.41 2.81
N ALA A 148 2.36 -15.66 1.64
CA ALA A 148 2.59 -16.88 0.87
C ALA A 148 3.01 -16.58 -0.58
N ASN A 149 4.20 -17.06 -0.95
CA ASN A 149 4.65 -17.10 -2.33
C ASN A 149 4.25 -18.44 -2.96
N LYS A 150 3.57 -18.37 -4.10
CA LYS A 150 3.23 -19.55 -4.91
C LYS A 150 4.15 -19.61 -6.12
N TYR A 151 4.79 -20.76 -6.32
CA TYR A 151 5.66 -21.05 -7.45
C TYR A 151 5.16 -22.28 -8.19
N GLN A 152 4.94 -22.17 -9.50
CA GLN A 152 4.67 -23.34 -10.33
C GLN A 152 5.99 -23.80 -10.95
N ALA A 153 6.39 -25.05 -10.68
CA ALA A 153 7.62 -25.58 -11.22
C ALA A 153 7.53 -25.77 -12.75
N ASP A 154 8.58 -25.39 -13.46
CA ASP A 154 8.76 -25.51 -14.91
C ASP A 154 9.69 -26.67 -15.30
N PHE A 155 10.31 -27.33 -14.32
CA PHE A 155 11.22 -28.47 -14.48
C PHE A 155 10.84 -29.67 -13.59
N ASN A 156 11.41 -30.82 -13.93
CA ASN A 156 11.40 -32.02 -13.09
C ASN A 156 12.81 -32.24 -12.52
N GLY A 157 12.94 -32.41 -11.20
CA GLY A 157 14.21 -32.78 -10.58
C GLY A 157 14.38 -32.26 -9.15
N ALA A 158 15.45 -32.69 -8.51
CA ALA A 158 15.84 -32.23 -7.18
C ALA A 158 16.77 -31.02 -7.28
N VAL A 159 16.40 -29.92 -6.61
CA VAL A 159 17.21 -28.70 -6.51
C VAL A 159 17.28 -28.29 -5.04
N PHE A 160 18.49 -28.12 -4.50
CA PHE A 160 18.74 -27.80 -3.09
C PHE A 160 18.00 -28.72 -2.09
N GLY A 161 17.93 -30.01 -2.41
CA GLY A 161 17.32 -31.03 -1.55
C GLY A 161 15.78 -31.06 -1.56
N LYS A 162 15.11 -30.33 -2.46
CA LYS A 162 13.65 -30.40 -2.67
C LYS A 162 13.36 -30.92 -4.08
N GLU A 163 12.45 -31.89 -4.18
CA GLU A 163 11.96 -32.40 -5.46
C GLU A 163 10.87 -31.49 -6.05
N TYR A 164 11.06 -31.14 -7.31
CA TYR A 164 10.11 -30.35 -8.10
C TYR A 164 9.54 -31.20 -9.22
N ILE A 165 8.22 -31.16 -9.35
CA ILE A 165 7.45 -31.79 -10.42
C ILE A 165 6.88 -30.69 -11.30
N LYS A 166 7.20 -30.72 -12.58
CA LYS A 166 6.76 -29.77 -13.58
C LYS A 166 5.24 -29.65 -13.58
N GLY A 167 4.76 -28.41 -13.48
CA GLY A 167 3.33 -28.07 -13.41
C GLY A 167 2.76 -28.06 -12.00
N GLN A 168 3.44 -28.64 -10.99
CA GLN A 168 2.99 -28.58 -9.61
C GLN A 168 3.24 -27.19 -9.01
N THR A 169 2.29 -26.73 -8.19
CA THR A 169 2.41 -25.46 -7.45
C THR A 169 2.90 -25.74 -6.04
N TYR A 170 3.97 -25.04 -5.65
CA TYR A 170 4.55 -25.06 -4.32
C TYR A 170 4.27 -23.74 -3.62
N SER A 171 3.92 -23.81 -2.34
CA SER A 171 3.74 -22.64 -1.48
C SER A 171 4.95 -22.47 -0.58
N PHE A 172 5.37 -21.23 -0.39
CA PHE A 172 6.48 -20.85 0.50
C PHE A 172 5.99 -19.72 1.39
N ALA A 173 5.85 -19.98 2.70
CA ALA A 173 5.49 -18.93 3.63
C ALA A 173 6.68 -17.98 3.85
N LEU A 174 6.37 -16.69 4.00
CA LEU A 174 7.34 -15.63 4.24
C LEU A 174 7.56 -15.45 5.75
N PHE A 175 8.82 -15.55 6.17
CA PHE A 175 9.25 -15.38 7.56
C PHE A 175 10.20 -14.18 7.71
N ILE A 176 10.56 -13.85 8.95
CA ILE A 176 11.40 -12.71 9.30
C ILE A 176 12.81 -12.73 8.67
N ASP A 177 13.26 -13.89 8.25
CA ASP A 177 14.53 -14.11 7.57
C ASP A 177 14.45 -13.88 6.05
N ASN A 178 13.34 -13.31 5.57
CA ASN A 178 13.09 -13.07 4.15
C ASN A 178 12.92 -11.58 3.83
N TYR A 179 13.54 -11.12 2.74
CA TYR A 179 13.43 -9.74 2.25
C TYR A 179 11.98 -9.32 1.98
N HIS A 180 11.15 -10.19 1.38
CA HIS A 180 9.76 -9.86 1.04
C HIS A 180 8.88 -9.67 2.27
N TYR A 181 9.19 -10.35 3.38
CA TYR A 181 8.53 -10.10 4.66
C TYR A 181 8.77 -8.66 5.12
N TRP A 182 10.03 -8.20 5.04
CA TRP A 182 10.38 -6.83 5.39
C TRP A 182 9.88 -5.80 4.36
N ASP A 183 9.96 -6.07 3.05
CA ASP A 183 9.39 -5.21 2.00
C ASP A 183 7.91 -4.96 2.28
N TYR A 184 7.16 -6.01 2.62
CA TYR A 184 5.75 -5.92 2.98
C TYR A 184 5.53 -5.02 4.19
N ILE A 185 6.24 -5.24 5.31
CA ILE A 185 6.05 -4.41 6.51
C ILE A 185 6.44 -2.96 6.23
N LEU A 186 7.61 -2.75 5.62
CA LEU A 186 8.19 -1.43 5.43
C LEU A 186 7.35 -0.57 4.49
N ILE A 187 6.86 -1.13 3.37
CA ILE A 187 6.08 -0.32 2.42
C ILE A 187 4.74 0.11 3.00
N HIS A 188 4.05 -0.77 3.73
CA HIS A 188 2.77 -0.45 4.35
C HIS A 188 2.95 0.48 5.55
N SER A 189 3.96 0.25 6.38
CA SER A 189 4.33 1.13 7.49
C SER A 189 4.70 2.53 7.02
N TYR A 190 5.53 2.62 5.99
CA TYR A 190 5.92 3.87 5.35
C TYR A 190 4.69 4.62 4.83
N LEU A 191 3.81 3.92 4.11
CA LEU A 191 2.61 4.51 3.52
C LEU A 191 1.67 5.06 4.60
N ALA A 192 1.47 4.32 5.68
CA ALA A 192 0.65 4.72 6.82
C ALA A 192 1.21 5.97 7.52
N ILE A 193 2.49 5.94 7.88
CA ILE A 193 3.16 7.02 8.62
C ILE A 193 3.28 8.26 7.76
N VAL A 194 3.87 8.17 6.56
CA VAL A 194 4.10 9.33 5.69
C VAL A 194 2.78 10.00 5.32
N SER A 195 1.75 9.22 5.01
CA SER A 195 0.45 9.80 4.67
C SER A 195 -0.19 10.53 5.85
N SER A 196 -0.12 9.94 7.05
CA SER A 196 -0.59 10.57 8.28
C SER A 196 0.17 11.86 8.59
N THR A 197 1.50 11.83 8.48
CA THR A 197 2.36 13.01 8.65
C THR A 197 2.01 14.09 7.64
N LEU A 198 1.88 13.76 6.35
CA LEU A 198 1.53 14.74 5.31
C LEU A 198 0.15 15.36 5.54
N MET A 199 -0.85 14.60 5.97
CA MET A 199 -2.17 15.15 6.33
C MET A 199 -2.11 16.13 7.50
N ILE A 200 -1.19 15.93 8.44
CA ILE A 200 -1.00 16.82 9.59
C ILE A 200 -0.28 18.11 9.19
N LEU A 201 0.84 17.97 8.46
CA LEU A 201 1.69 19.09 8.05
C LEU A 201 1.02 19.95 6.98
N TYR A 202 0.25 19.33 6.09
CA TYR A 202 -0.42 19.97 4.96
C TYR A 202 -1.92 19.70 5.00
N PRO A 203 -2.65 20.25 6.00
CA PRO A 203 -4.09 20.05 6.10
C PRO A 203 -4.80 20.58 4.86
N PHE A 204 -5.84 19.87 4.43
CA PHE A 204 -6.69 20.27 3.32
C PHE A 204 -8.17 20.20 3.69
N LYS A 205 -8.95 21.18 3.21
CA LYS A 205 -10.42 21.10 3.18
C LYS A 205 -10.81 20.26 1.97
N TYR A 206 -11.23 19.03 2.20
CA TYR A 206 -11.64 18.10 1.15
C TYR A 206 -13.09 18.39 0.78
N LYS A 207 -13.34 19.04 -0.36
CA LYS A 207 -14.69 19.46 -0.80
C LYS A 207 -15.31 18.45 -1.78
N VAL A 208 -16.60 18.60 -2.13
CA VAL A 208 -17.27 17.76 -3.15
C VAL A 208 -16.49 17.69 -4.47
N LYS A 209 -15.93 18.80 -4.95
CA LYS A 209 -15.11 18.80 -6.19
C LYS A 209 -13.88 17.89 -6.08
N ASP A 210 -13.32 17.76 -4.88
CA ASP A 210 -12.18 16.89 -4.63
C ASP A 210 -12.62 15.44 -4.49
N PHE A 211 -13.76 15.19 -3.82
CA PHE A 211 -14.41 13.89 -3.77
C PHE A 211 -14.64 13.32 -5.19
N VAL A 212 -15.27 14.09 -6.07
CA VAL A 212 -15.53 13.68 -7.46
C VAL A 212 -14.23 13.39 -8.21
N LYS A 213 -13.21 14.25 -8.07
CA LYS A 213 -11.89 14.02 -8.69
C LYS A 213 -11.23 12.73 -8.20
N THR A 214 -11.32 12.43 -6.91
CA THR A 214 -10.80 11.19 -6.32
C THR A 214 -11.52 9.96 -6.85
N ILE A 215 -12.86 10.02 -6.97
CA ILE A 215 -13.65 8.92 -7.56
C ILE A 215 -13.28 8.70 -9.03
N ILE A 216 -13.18 9.77 -9.83
CA ILE A 216 -12.77 9.68 -11.24
C ILE A 216 -11.35 9.11 -11.35
N PHE A 217 -10.42 9.59 -10.51
CA PHE A 217 -9.05 9.11 -10.49
C PHE A 217 -8.97 7.61 -10.14
N PHE A 218 -9.65 7.18 -9.08
CA PHE A 218 -9.71 5.77 -8.69
C PHE A 218 -10.38 4.90 -9.75
N GLY A 219 -11.50 5.37 -10.31
CA GLY A 219 -12.20 4.69 -11.41
C GLY A 219 -11.33 4.50 -12.65
N SER A 220 -10.55 5.53 -13.00
CA SER A 220 -9.61 5.47 -14.12
C SER A 220 -8.51 4.44 -13.87
N LEU A 221 -7.95 4.39 -12.66
CA LEU A 221 -6.97 3.37 -12.27
C LEU A 221 -7.57 1.96 -12.28
N CYS A 222 -8.75 1.77 -11.69
CA CYS A 222 -9.44 0.49 -11.66
C CYS A 222 -9.72 0.00 -13.10
N THR A 223 -10.16 0.88 -13.98
CA THR A 223 -10.41 0.57 -15.40
C THR A 223 -9.11 0.20 -16.11
N LEU A 224 -8.05 0.99 -15.93
CA LEU A 224 -6.74 0.71 -16.52
C LEU A 224 -6.22 -0.68 -16.09
N PHE A 225 -6.28 -1.00 -14.79
CA PHE A 225 -5.80 -2.28 -14.28
C PHE A 225 -6.69 -3.44 -14.64
N PHE A 226 -8.01 -3.25 -14.74
CA PHE A 226 -8.91 -4.25 -15.28
C PHE A 226 -8.54 -4.61 -16.72
N VAL A 227 -8.26 -3.62 -17.57
CA VAL A 227 -7.80 -3.85 -18.95
C VAL A 227 -6.45 -4.56 -18.98
N ILE A 228 -5.46 -4.12 -18.18
CA ILE A 228 -4.16 -4.78 -18.09
C ILE A 228 -4.32 -6.24 -17.65
N ASN A 229 -5.09 -6.50 -16.60
CA ASN A 229 -5.34 -7.84 -16.10
C ASN A 229 -6.08 -8.72 -17.12
N ALA A 230 -7.01 -8.15 -17.89
CA ALA A 230 -7.68 -8.87 -18.96
C ALA A 230 -6.67 -9.25 -20.07
N LEU A 231 -5.83 -8.31 -20.51
CA LEU A 231 -4.81 -8.58 -21.52
C LEU A 231 -3.79 -9.62 -21.05
N THR A 232 -3.23 -9.45 -19.86
CA THR A 232 -2.24 -10.42 -19.34
C THR A 232 -2.87 -11.77 -19.04
N GLY A 233 -4.11 -11.81 -18.53
CA GLY A 233 -4.82 -13.06 -18.25
C GLY A 233 -5.00 -13.95 -19.48
N HIS A 234 -5.26 -13.35 -20.65
CA HIS A 234 -5.49 -14.06 -21.92
C HIS A 234 -4.20 -14.34 -22.70
N PHE A 235 -3.26 -13.39 -22.72
CA PHE A 235 -2.13 -13.44 -23.67
C PHE A 235 -0.78 -13.67 -23.01
N ALA A 236 -0.63 -13.45 -21.70
CA ALA A 236 0.66 -13.56 -21.03
C ALA A 236 0.91 -14.95 -20.42
N PRO A 237 2.20 -15.37 -20.31
CA PRO A 237 2.56 -16.58 -19.56
C PRO A 237 2.20 -16.42 -18.08
N LEU A 238 2.06 -17.54 -17.35
CA LEU A 238 1.51 -17.56 -15.98
C LEU A 238 2.18 -16.53 -15.03
N GLN A 239 3.51 -16.43 -15.05
CA GLN A 239 4.29 -15.50 -14.22
C GLN A 239 3.95 -14.01 -14.46
N TRP A 240 3.44 -13.68 -15.64
CA TRP A 240 3.02 -12.34 -16.05
C TRP A 240 1.51 -12.11 -16.00
N LYS A 241 0.71 -13.15 -15.70
CA LYS A 241 -0.73 -12.99 -15.48
C LYS A 241 -0.95 -12.18 -14.19
N SER A 242 -1.32 -10.92 -14.37
CA SER A 242 -1.35 -9.93 -13.29
C SER A 242 -2.69 -9.93 -12.55
N ASN A 243 -2.63 -9.67 -11.25
CA ASN A 243 -3.82 -9.48 -10.41
C ASN A 243 -3.81 -8.09 -9.75
N TYR A 244 -3.59 -7.04 -10.55
CA TYR A 244 -3.58 -5.68 -10.03
C TYR A 244 -4.96 -5.29 -9.50
N PHE A 245 -5.01 -4.65 -8.33
CA PHE A 245 -6.25 -4.25 -7.67
C PHE A 245 -7.23 -5.42 -7.46
N TYR A 246 -6.73 -6.66 -7.44
CA TYR A 246 -7.53 -7.87 -7.27
C TYR A 246 -8.67 -8.02 -8.30
N THR A 247 -8.51 -7.46 -9.50
CA THR A 247 -9.47 -7.57 -10.61
C THR A 247 -9.03 -8.55 -11.71
N GLY A 248 -8.07 -9.42 -11.40
CA GLY A 248 -7.58 -10.47 -12.30
C GLY A 248 -8.63 -11.53 -12.63
N ILE A 249 -8.35 -12.30 -13.68
CA ILE A 249 -9.17 -13.48 -14.04
C ILE A 249 -9.20 -14.49 -12.87
N ASP A 250 -10.29 -15.24 -12.77
CA ASP A 250 -10.57 -16.11 -11.61
C ASP A 250 -9.44 -17.10 -11.27
N GLN A 251 -8.68 -17.56 -12.27
CA GLN A 251 -7.57 -18.49 -12.10
C GLN A 251 -6.43 -17.96 -11.21
N ILE A 252 -6.21 -16.64 -11.22
CA ILE A 252 -5.13 -15.98 -10.48
C ILE A 252 -5.64 -15.11 -9.33
N ASN A 253 -6.94 -14.80 -9.33
CA ASN A 253 -7.55 -13.98 -8.31
C ASN A 253 -8.08 -14.83 -7.14
N ASN A 254 -7.35 -14.84 -6.03
CA ASN A 254 -7.76 -15.56 -4.82
C ASN A 254 -9.12 -15.06 -4.27
N PHE A 255 -9.52 -13.80 -4.55
CA PHE A 255 -10.79 -13.24 -4.08
C PHE A 255 -12.02 -13.72 -4.86
N SER A 256 -11.82 -14.37 -6.02
CA SER A 256 -12.92 -14.85 -6.88
C SER A 256 -13.86 -15.87 -6.19
N LYS A 257 -13.39 -16.47 -5.09
CA LYS A 257 -14.13 -17.47 -4.31
C LYS A 257 -14.85 -16.88 -3.09
N LEU A 258 -14.62 -15.60 -2.75
CA LEU A 258 -15.08 -15.04 -1.48
C LEU A 258 -16.60 -14.83 -1.45
N LEU A 259 -17.15 -14.24 -2.52
CA LEU A 259 -18.60 -13.98 -2.63
C LEU A 259 -19.07 -14.05 -4.10
N PRO A 260 -19.20 -15.26 -4.68
CA PRO A 260 -19.75 -15.42 -6.03
C PRO A 260 -21.25 -15.05 -6.07
N PRO A 261 -21.77 -14.49 -7.18
CA PRO A 261 -21.10 -14.21 -8.45
C PRO A 261 -20.34 -12.86 -8.48
N ILE A 262 -20.52 -12.02 -7.47
CA ILE A 262 -20.05 -10.62 -7.45
C ILE A 262 -18.52 -10.52 -7.54
N THR A 263 -17.82 -11.47 -6.93
CA THR A 263 -16.34 -11.50 -6.92
C THR A 263 -15.71 -12.22 -8.11
N LYS A 264 -16.51 -12.80 -9.02
CA LYS A 264 -15.99 -13.44 -10.24
C LYS A 264 -15.75 -12.42 -11.35
N TRP A 265 -14.82 -12.72 -12.24
CA TRP A 265 -14.61 -11.95 -13.45
C TRP A 265 -15.84 -12.07 -14.40
N PRO A 266 -16.32 -10.98 -15.05
CA PRO A 266 -15.82 -9.59 -14.99
C PRO A 266 -16.48 -8.74 -13.87
N PHE A 267 -17.44 -9.29 -13.12
CA PHE A 267 -18.22 -8.55 -12.11
C PHE A 267 -17.36 -7.98 -10.97
N ILE A 268 -16.20 -8.58 -10.67
CA ILE A 268 -15.24 -8.06 -9.70
C ILE A 268 -14.82 -6.61 -9.98
N PHE A 269 -14.80 -6.18 -11.24
CA PHE A 269 -14.52 -4.79 -11.62
C PHE A 269 -15.59 -3.83 -11.08
N ILE A 270 -16.86 -4.18 -11.26
CA ILE A 270 -17.99 -3.38 -10.77
C ILE A 270 -17.98 -3.38 -9.24
N ALA A 271 -17.73 -4.54 -8.63
CA ALA A 271 -17.63 -4.67 -7.18
C ALA A 271 -16.52 -3.77 -6.60
N GLU A 272 -15.32 -3.79 -7.20
CA GLU A 272 -14.19 -2.98 -6.77
C GLU A 272 -14.46 -1.47 -6.92
N PHE A 273 -15.14 -1.06 -8.00
CA PHE A 273 -15.53 0.33 -8.19
C PHE A 273 -16.54 0.80 -7.13
N ILE A 274 -17.57 -0.01 -6.84
CA ILE A 274 -18.56 0.28 -5.79
C ILE A 274 -17.89 0.33 -4.42
N LEU A 275 -17.02 -0.64 -4.12
CA LEU A 275 -16.27 -0.70 -2.87
C LEU A 275 -15.41 0.55 -2.70
N GLY A 276 -14.69 0.96 -3.75
CA GLY A 276 -13.91 2.20 -3.76
C GLY A 276 -14.76 3.45 -3.52
N PHE A 277 -15.96 3.53 -4.09
CA PHE A 277 -16.89 4.64 -3.84
C PHE A 277 -17.36 4.69 -2.38
N ILE A 278 -17.82 3.56 -1.84
CA ILE A 278 -18.23 3.44 -0.43
C ILE A 278 -17.05 3.83 0.47
N PHE A 279 -15.87 3.32 0.15
CA PHE A 279 -14.65 3.57 0.87
C PHE A 279 -14.30 5.07 0.93
N VAL A 280 -14.26 5.77 -0.22
CA VAL A 280 -13.96 7.23 -0.24
C VAL A 280 -15.02 8.03 0.51
N THR A 281 -16.28 7.58 0.48
CA THR A 281 -17.37 8.20 1.23
C THR A 281 -17.14 8.10 2.74
N LEU A 282 -16.87 6.90 3.25
CA LEU A 282 -16.58 6.67 4.66
C LEU A 282 -15.33 7.43 5.11
N ALA A 283 -14.26 7.42 4.30
CA ALA A 283 -13.04 8.17 4.59
C ALA A 283 -13.29 9.69 4.65
N THR A 284 -14.16 10.22 3.77
CA THR A 284 -14.54 11.64 3.77
C THR A 284 -15.32 12.00 5.04
N ILE A 285 -16.28 11.17 5.45
CA ILE A 285 -17.04 11.35 6.71
C ILE A 285 -16.06 11.36 7.89
N LEU A 286 -15.18 10.36 7.97
CA LEU A 286 -14.18 10.27 9.03
C LEU A 286 -13.27 11.50 9.05
N HIS A 287 -12.79 11.95 7.90
CA HIS A 287 -11.95 13.16 7.78
C HIS A 287 -12.65 14.41 8.33
N ILE A 288 -13.93 14.60 7.99
CA ILE A 288 -14.75 15.71 8.51
C ILE A 288 -14.89 15.60 10.03
N VAL A 289 -15.20 14.42 10.56
CA VAL A 289 -15.33 14.19 12.00
C VAL A 289 -14.01 14.50 12.72
N LEU A 290 -12.90 13.90 12.27
CA LEU A 290 -11.59 14.06 12.88
C LEU A 290 -11.07 15.51 12.80
N ALA A 291 -11.44 16.27 11.77
CA ALA A 291 -11.09 17.69 11.64
C ALA A 291 -11.75 18.57 12.73
N ASN A 292 -12.89 18.15 13.29
CA ASN A 292 -13.63 18.92 14.30
C ASN A 292 -13.29 18.54 15.74
N VAL A 293 -12.56 17.46 15.94
CA VAL A 293 -12.07 17.08 17.26
C VAL A 293 -10.84 17.91 17.58
N LYS A 294 -10.70 18.42 18.81
CA LYS A 294 -9.42 18.95 19.32
C LYS A 294 -9.06 18.29 20.64
N VAL A 295 -7.76 18.06 20.80
CA VAL A 295 -7.18 17.46 22.00
C VAL A 295 -6.28 18.52 22.64
N ASN A 296 -6.59 18.91 23.88
CA ASN A 296 -5.75 19.82 24.65
C ASN A 296 -5.02 19.02 25.74
N LEU A 297 -3.69 19.15 25.77
CA LEU A 297 -2.80 18.39 26.65
C LEU A 297 -2.03 19.29 27.63
N ASP A 298 -2.48 20.52 27.86
CA ASP A 298 -1.67 21.53 28.55
C ASP A 298 -1.71 21.45 30.09
N ASN A 299 -2.39 20.47 30.71
CA ASN A 299 -2.31 20.14 32.16
C ASN A 299 -3.01 18.80 32.46
N GLY A 300 -2.50 17.69 31.91
CA GLY A 300 -3.17 16.38 31.88
C GLY A 300 -4.05 16.19 30.63
N ILE A 301 -4.56 14.97 30.42
CA ILE A 301 -5.44 14.66 29.28
C ILE A 301 -6.84 15.21 29.56
N LYS A 302 -7.10 16.48 29.25
CA LYS A 302 -8.47 17.02 29.22
C LYS A 302 -9.11 16.64 27.88
N LEU A 303 -9.89 15.57 27.92
CA LEU A 303 -10.48 14.94 26.74
C LEU A 303 -11.52 15.85 26.07
N PHE A 304 -11.32 16.02 24.76
CA PHE A 304 -12.26 16.47 23.72
C PHE A 304 -12.94 17.83 23.90
N LYS A 305 -12.35 18.88 23.30
CA LYS A 305 -13.15 20.04 22.88
C LYS A 305 -13.54 19.83 21.42
N ILE A 306 -14.85 19.74 21.14
CA ILE A 306 -15.33 19.79 19.75
C ILE A 306 -15.24 21.24 19.30
N GLN A 307 -14.38 21.52 18.32
CA GLN A 307 -14.30 22.84 17.68
C GLN A 307 -14.62 22.68 16.20
N LYS A 308 -15.73 23.28 15.77
CA LYS A 308 -16.15 23.27 14.37
C LYS A 308 -15.08 23.96 13.51
N THR A 309 -14.33 23.16 12.76
CA THR A 309 -13.24 23.60 11.88
C THR A 309 -13.58 23.34 10.40
N PHE A 310 -14.34 22.27 10.12
CA PHE A 310 -14.82 21.95 8.79
C PHE A 310 -16.13 21.16 8.86
N THR A 311 -17.19 21.63 8.21
CA THR A 311 -18.54 21.06 8.33
C THR A 311 -19.02 20.37 7.05
N PHE A 312 -20.05 19.52 7.15
CA PHE A 312 -20.74 18.96 5.98
C PHE A 312 -21.34 20.04 5.07
N LYS A 313 -21.78 21.18 5.63
CA LYS A 313 -22.26 22.29 4.82
C LYS A 313 -21.13 22.85 3.94
N GLU A 314 -19.96 23.14 4.54
CA GLU A 314 -18.78 23.60 3.81
C GLU A 314 -18.24 22.57 2.79
N PHE A 315 -18.51 21.28 3.00
CA PHE A 315 -18.20 20.23 2.03
C PHE A 315 -18.98 20.41 0.72
N PHE A 316 -20.28 20.70 0.82
CA PHE A 316 -21.20 20.90 -0.31
C PHE A 316 -21.16 22.31 -0.90
N GLU A 317 -20.62 23.30 -0.20
CA GLU A 317 -20.48 24.66 -0.72
C GLU A 317 -19.61 24.69 -1.98
N ARG A 318 -20.21 25.13 -3.10
CA ARG A 318 -19.47 25.45 -4.33
C ARG A 318 -18.45 26.53 -3.98
N SER A 319 -17.18 26.27 -4.28
CA SER A 319 -16.15 27.31 -4.20
C SER A 319 -16.57 28.41 -5.17
N GLN A 320 -17.06 29.53 -4.66
CA GLN A 320 -17.13 30.75 -5.46
C GLN A 320 -15.67 31.05 -5.86
N ASN A 321 -15.39 30.87 -7.16
CA ASN A 321 -14.17 31.14 -7.91
C ASN A 321 -12.83 31.26 -7.12
N SER A 322 -11.94 30.29 -7.36
CA SER A 322 -10.50 30.42 -7.10
C SER A 322 -9.72 29.98 -8.33
#